data_AF-R7ZFE9-F1
#
_entry.id   AF-R7ZFE9-F1
#
_cell.length_a   1.000
_cell.length_b   1.000
_cell.length_c   1.000
_cell.angle_alpha   90.00
_cell.angle_beta   90.00
_cell.angle_gamma   90.00
#
_symmetry.space_group_name_H-M   'P 1'
#
loop_
_entity.id
_entity.type
_entity.pdbx_description
1 polymer ?
#
loop_
_entity_poly.entity_id
_entity_poly.type
_entity_poly.pdbx_seq_one_letter_code
_entity_poly.pdbx_strand_id
1 'polypeptide(L)'
;MDQKVLKALVLDFGYIFGAINQGKVFENESTMKEFLRKSKEFQIKLVDISKQVELTFLDLEHKREQALLENQLQSEKEKTIQKLNELMTEVDNQIIKKQPFNL
;
A
#
# COMPACT_ATOMS: atom_id res chain seq x y z
N MET A 1 6.67 -7.61 3.78
CA MET A 1 6.59 -8.79 4.67
C MET A 1 7.71 -9.75 4.33
N ASP A 2 8.48 -10.22 5.31
CA ASP A 2 9.57 -11.17 5.09
C ASP A 2 9.00 -12.54 4.68
N GLN A 3 9.39 -13.05 3.50
CA GLN A 3 8.98 -14.37 3.01
C GLN A 3 9.33 -15.50 3.98
N LYS A 4 10.37 -15.34 4.80
CA LYS A 4 10.73 -16.34 5.82
C LYS A 4 9.66 -16.49 6.89
N VAL A 5 9.05 -15.40 7.31
CA VAL A 5 7.99 -15.38 8.34
C VAL A 5 6.74 -16.08 7.82
N LEU A 6 6.33 -15.78 6.58
CA LEU A 6 5.17 -16.44 5.97
C LEU A 6 5.40 -17.94 5.78
N LYS A 7 6.60 -18.36 5.35
CA LYS A 7 6.95 -19.78 5.24
C LYS A 7 6.90 -20.48 6.59
N ALA A 8 7.44 -19.88 7.64
CA ALA A 8 7.37 -20.45 8.99
C ALA A 8 5.92 -20.61 9.47
N LEU A 9 5.06 -19.62 9.19
CA LEU A 9 3.64 -19.67 9.54
C LEU A 9 2.90 -20.82 8.85
N VAL A 10 3.15 -21.02 7.54
CA VAL A 10 2.53 -22.12 6.78
C VAL A 10 2.99 -23.49 7.30
N LEU A 11 4.27 -23.61 7.69
CA LEU A 11 4.79 -24.83 8.29
C LEU A 11 4.16 -25.11 9.66
N ASP A 12 4.06 -24.10 10.53
CA ASP A 12 3.39 -24.21 11.84
C ASP A 12 1.93 -24.63 11.67
N PHE A 13 1.20 -24.02 10.72
CA PHE A 13 -0.17 -24.38 10.40
C PHE A 13 -0.29 -25.84 9.94
N GLY A 14 0.53 -26.26 8.97
CA GLY A 14 0.52 -27.62 8.44
C GLY A 14 0.84 -28.66 9.50
N TYR A 15 1.80 -28.38 10.38
CA TYR A 15 2.14 -29.24 11.50
C TYR A 15 0.98 -29.41 12.49
N ILE A 16 0.39 -28.29 12.96
CA ILE A 16 -0.71 -28.31 13.93
C ILE A 16 -1.93 -29.01 13.34
N PHE A 17 -2.35 -28.59 12.15
CA PHE A 17 -3.54 -29.14 11.48
C PHE A 17 -3.36 -30.61 11.11
N GLY A 18 -2.17 -30.98 10.61
CA GLY A 18 -1.83 -32.37 10.30
C GLY A 18 -1.88 -33.26 11.54
N ALA A 19 -1.35 -32.81 12.67
CA ALA A 19 -1.39 -33.56 13.91
C ALA A 19 -2.81 -33.72 14.47
N ILE A 20 -3.66 -32.69 14.36
CA ILE A 20 -5.07 -32.76 14.75
C ILE A 20 -5.79 -33.81 13.90
N ASN A 21 -5.63 -33.76 12.58
CA ASN A 21 -6.30 -34.69 11.67
C ASN A 21 -5.83 -36.15 11.84
N GLN A 22 -4.57 -36.34 12.27
CA GLN A 22 -4.03 -37.67 12.57
C GLN A 22 -4.42 -38.18 13.97
N GLY A 23 -5.13 -37.38 14.77
CA GLY A 23 -5.46 -37.72 16.16
C GLY A 23 -4.27 -37.68 17.13
N LYS A 24 -3.07 -37.33 16.66
CA LYS A 24 -1.82 -37.32 17.46
C LYS A 24 -1.91 -36.42 18.68
N VAL A 25 -2.67 -35.32 18.56
CA VAL A 25 -2.90 -34.37 19.66
C VAL A 25 -3.53 -35.04 20.88
N PHE A 26 -4.27 -36.14 20.69
CA PHE A 26 -5.02 -36.82 21.73
C PHE A 26 -4.33 -38.08 22.27
N GLU A 27 -3.10 -38.37 21.84
CA GLU A 27 -2.37 -39.57 22.28
C GLU A 27 -2.13 -39.61 23.80
N ASN A 28 -1.82 -38.46 24.40
CA ASN A 28 -1.67 -38.31 25.85
C ASN A 28 -1.75 -36.82 26.26
N GLU A 29 -1.86 -36.58 27.57
CA GLU A 29 -2.00 -35.24 28.14
C GLU A 29 -0.79 -34.33 27.85
N SER A 30 0.44 -34.88 27.82
CA SER A 30 1.66 -34.10 27.54
C SER A 30 1.65 -33.59 26.10
N THR A 31 1.36 -34.47 25.15
CA THR A 31 1.20 -34.12 23.74
C THR A 31 0.09 -33.09 23.55
N MET A 32 -1.05 -33.27 24.21
CA MET A 32 -2.16 -32.30 24.15
C MET A 32 -1.74 -30.91 24.65
N LYS A 33 -1.03 -30.83 25.78
CA LYS A 33 -0.52 -29.56 26.33
C LYS A 33 0.50 -28.90 25.40
N GLU A 34 1.38 -29.68 24.78
CA GLU A 34 2.37 -29.16 23.83
C GLU A 34 1.68 -28.56 22.59
N PHE A 35 0.73 -29.28 22.01
CA PHE A 35 -0.02 -28.77 20.86
C PHE A 35 -0.86 -27.56 21.22
N LEU A 36 -1.49 -27.53 22.39
CA LEU A 36 -2.21 -26.35 22.87
C LEU A 36 -1.29 -25.12 22.96
N ARG A 37 -0.07 -25.29 23.49
CA ARG A 37 0.93 -24.21 23.54
C ARG A 37 1.31 -23.74 22.14
N LYS A 38 1.65 -24.66 21.24
CA LYS A 38 2.02 -24.34 19.84
C LYS A 38 0.89 -23.64 19.09
N SER A 39 -0.36 -24.05 19.29
CA SER A 39 -1.53 -23.41 18.70
C SER A 39 -1.73 -21.98 19.20
N LYS A 40 -1.49 -21.72 20.49
CA LYS A 40 -1.55 -20.35 21.03
C LYS A 40 -0.44 -19.47 20.44
N GLU A 41 0.78 -19.99 20.34
CA GLU A 41 1.90 -19.26 19.72
C GLU A 41 1.62 -18.95 18.24
N PHE A 42 1.08 -19.92 17.51
CA PHE A 42 0.65 -19.74 16.13
C PHE A 42 -0.44 -18.66 15.99
N GLN A 43 -1.43 -18.67 16.88
CA GLN A 43 -2.48 -17.64 16.90
C GLN A 43 -1.92 -16.23 17.11
N ILE A 44 -0.95 -16.06 18.02
CA ILE A 44 -0.30 -14.77 18.25
C ILE A 44 0.41 -14.29 16.98
N LYS A 45 1.22 -15.16 16.35
CA LYS A 45 1.91 -14.83 15.09
C LYS A 45 0.93 -14.43 13.98
N LEU A 46 -0.20 -15.13 13.87
CA LEU A 46 -1.25 -14.78 12.90
C LEU A 46 -1.81 -13.39 13.13
N VAL A 47 -2.13 -13.03 14.38
CA VAL A 47 -2.64 -11.70 14.72
C VAL A 47 -1.64 -10.61 14.37
N ASP A 48 -0.35 -10.83 14.68
CA ASP A 48 0.70 -9.87 14.36
C ASP A 48 0.85 -9.65 12.86
N ILE A 49 0.79 -10.73 12.06
CA ILE A 49 0.84 -10.64 10.61
C ILE A 49 -0.39 -9.92 10.05
N SER A 50 -1.60 -10.23 10.55
CA SER A 50 -2.81 -9.54 10.13
C SER A 50 -2.72 -8.04 10.38
N LYS A 51 -2.20 -7.61 11.54
CA LYS A 51 -1.96 -6.19 11.84
C LYS A 51 -0.93 -5.57 10.90
N GLN A 52 0.15 -6.28 10.57
CA GLN A 52 1.15 -5.76 9.61
C GLN A 52 0.56 -5.58 8.21
N VAL A 53 -0.30 -6.51 7.77
CA VAL A 53 -0.99 -6.41 6.48
C VAL A 53 -1.94 -5.21 6.49
N GLU A 54 -2.72 -5.03 7.56
CA GLU A 54 -3.62 -3.89 7.74
C GLU A 54 -2.85 -2.56 7.67
N LEU A 55 -1.76 -2.42 8.43
CA LEU A 55 -0.92 -1.23 8.41
C LEU A 55 -0.30 -0.96 7.03
N THR A 56 0.11 -2.02 6.32
CA THR A 56 0.63 -1.90 4.96
C THR A 56 -0.45 -1.39 4.00
N PHE A 57 -1.68 -1.86 4.15
CA PHE A 57 -2.79 -1.43 3.32
C PHE A 57 -3.12 0.05 3.55
N LEU A 58 -3.17 0.49 4.81
CA LEU A 58 -3.38 1.90 5.17
C LEU A 58 -2.29 2.82 4.61
N ASP A 59 -1.02 2.40 4.68
CA ASP A 59 0.10 3.14 4.08
C ASP A 59 -0.03 3.25 2.55
N LEU A 60 -0.46 2.17 1.89
CA LEU A 60 -0.71 2.18 0.44
C LEU A 60 -1.88 3.10 0.06
N GLU A 61 -2.98 3.10 0.83
CA GLU A 61 -4.09 4.01 0.61
C GLU A 61 -3.67 5.47 0.78
N HIS A 62 -2.91 5.77 1.83
CA HIS A 62 -2.40 7.11 2.08
C HIS A 62 -1.49 7.60 0.94
N LYS A 63 -0.56 6.76 0.48
CA LYS A 63 0.29 7.07 -0.68
C LYS A 63 -0.51 7.26 -1.96
N ARG A 64 -1.58 6.48 -2.17
CA ARG A 64 -2.47 6.64 -3.32
C ARG A 64 -3.18 7.99 -3.27
N GLU A 65 -3.70 8.39 -2.11
CA GLU A 65 -4.36 9.68 -1.93
C GLU A 65 -3.39 10.85 -2.18
N GLN A 66 -2.17 10.78 -1.64
CA GLN A 66 -1.14 11.77 -1.91
C GLN A 66 -0.82 11.87 -3.41
N ALA A 67 -0.60 10.75 -4.08
CA ALA A 67 -0.32 10.73 -5.52
C ALA A 67 -1.49 11.30 -6.35
N LEU A 68 -2.74 11.08 -5.93
CA LEU A 68 -3.91 11.67 -6.59
C LEU A 68 -3.95 13.20 -6.42
N LEU A 69 -3.64 13.69 -5.22
CA LEU A 69 -3.55 15.14 -4.96
C LEU A 69 -2.43 15.80 -5.75
N GLU A 70 -1.24 15.18 -5.80
CA GLU A 70 -0.11 15.68 -6.59
C GLU A 70 -0.45 15.77 -8.09
N ASN A 71 -1.11 14.74 -8.63
CA ASN A 71 -1.55 14.74 -10.03
C ASN A 71 -2.58 15.84 -10.32
N GLN A 72 -3.54 16.07 -9.41
CA GLN A 72 -4.50 17.17 -9.55
C GLN A 72 -3.79 18.52 -9.57
N LEU A 73 -2.86 18.74 -8.66
CA LEU A 73 -2.09 19.97 -8.53
C LEU A 73 -1.20 20.22 -9.76
N GLN A 74 -0.59 19.18 -10.31
CA GLN A 74 0.18 19.23 -11.54
C GLN A 74 -0.71 19.61 -12.75
N SER A 75 -1.90 19.01 -12.86
CA SER A 75 -2.88 19.37 -13.90
C SER A 75 -3.33 20.83 -13.79
N GLU A 76 -3.56 21.34 -12.57
CA GLU A 76 -3.90 22.76 -12.36
C GLU A 76 -2.75 23.70 -12.75
N LYS A 77 -1.51 23.31 -12.44
CA LYS A 77 -0.32 24.05 -12.83
C LYS A 77 -0.18 24.10 -14.35
N GLU A 78 -0.39 22.98 -15.05
CA GLU A 78 -0.36 22.92 -16.52
C GLU A 78 -1.42 23.83 -17.16
N LYS A 79 -2.67 23.79 -16.65
CA LYS A 79 -3.73 24.72 -17.10
C LYS A 79 -3.36 26.18 -16.88
N THR A 80 -2.69 26.48 -15.77
CA THR A 80 -2.25 27.85 -15.46
C THR A 80 -1.15 28.32 -16.42
N ILE A 81 -0.17 27.46 -16.73
CA ILE A 81 0.87 27.74 -17.72
C ILE A 81 0.27 27.98 -19.11
N GLN A 82 -0.71 27.16 -19.51
CA GLN A 82 -1.39 27.33 -20.79
C GLN A 82 -2.09 28.70 -20.90
N LYS A 83 -2.83 29.11 -19.86
CA LYS A 83 -3.43 30.46 -19.82
C LYS A 83 -2.39 31.58 -19.86
N LEU A 84 -1.26 31.40 -19.18
CA LEU A 84 -0.14 32.35 -19.23
C LEU A 84 0.43 32.48 -20.65
N ASN A 85 0.61 31.36 -21.37
CA ASN A 85 1.08 31.37 -22.76
C ASN A 85 0.08 32.05 -23.70
N GLU A 86 -1.22 31.79 -23.54
CA GLU A 86 -2.29 32.47 -24.29
C GLU A 86 -2.26 33.99 -24.04
N LEU A 87 -2.13 34.41 -22.77
CA LEU A 87 -2.02 35.82 -22.41
C LEU A 87 -0.77 36.49 -22.98
N MET A 88 0.40 35.83 -22.93
CA MET A 88 1.64 36.35 -23.53
C MET A 88 1.47 36.53 -25.05
N THR A 89 0.85 35.56 -25.72
CA THR A 89 0.57 35.63 -27.16
C THR A 89 -0.35 36.80 -27.51
N GLU A 90 -1.38 37.04 -26.69
CA GLU A 90 -2.28 38.18 -26.85
C GLU A 90 -1.57 39.53 -26.64
N VAL A 91 -0.69 39.63 -25.64
CA VAL A 91 0.15 40.81 -25.41
C VAL A 91 1.05 41.08 -26.62
N ASP A 92 1.75 40.06 -27.12
CA ASP A 92 2.61 40.18 -28.30
C ASP A 92 1.83 40.67 -29.53
N ASN A 93 0.65 40.09 -29.77
CA ASN A 93 -0.24 40.52 -30.85
C ASN A 93 -0.68 41.99 -30.70
N GLN A 94 -0.94 42.46 -29.49
CA GLN A 94 -1.29 43.86 -29.23
C GLN A 94 -0.10 44.80 -29.42
N ILE A 95 1.11 44.39 -29.06
CA ILE A 95 2.34 45.17 -29.30
C ILE A 95 2.59 45.32 -30.80
N ILE A 96 2.48 44.22 -31.55
CA ILE A 96 2.63 44.22 -33.01
C ILE A 96 1.58 45.13 -33.67
N LYS A 97 0.31 45.05 -33.25
CA LYS A 97 -0.77 45.90 -33.76
C LYS A 97 -0.62 47.38 -33.40
N LYS A 98 0.12 47.70 -32.33
CA LYS A 98 0.36 49.08 -31.88
C LYS A 98 1.65 49.70 -32.45
N GLN A 99 2.47 48.97 -33.20
CA GLN A 99 3.56 49.57 -33.95
C GLN A 99 2.99 50.32 -35.16
N PRO A 100 3.06 51.66 -35.21
CA PRO A 100 2.72 52.38 -36.43
C PRO A 100 3.83 52.06 -37.45
N PHE A 101 3.44 51.57 -38.62
CA PHE A 101 4.33 51.52 -39.78
C PHE A 101 4.72 52.96 -40.12
N ASN A 102 5.88 53.40 -39.63
CA ASN A 102 6.60 54.53 -40.20
C ASN A 102 7.43 53.97 -41.36
N LEU A 103 6.82 53.98 -42.55
CA LEU A 103 7.53 53.94 -43.83
C LEU A 103 7.47 55.34 -44.43
#